data_AF-A0A3S1RMW3-F1
#
_entry.id   AF-A0A3S1RMW3-F1
#
_cell.length_a   1.000
_cell.length_b   1.000
_cell.length_c   1.000
_cell.angle_alpha   90.00
_cell.angle_beta   90.00
_cell.angle_gamma   90.00
#
_symmetry.space_group_name_H-M   'P 1'
#
loop_
_entity.id
_entity.type
_entity.pdbx_description
1 polymer ?
#
loop_
_entity_poly.entity_id
_entity_poly.type
_entity_poly.pdbx_seq_one_letter_code
_entity_poly.pdbx_strand_id
1 'polypeptide(L)'
;FLIGVFAIWRIVNSPFGMILRSIRENENRAISLGYSVANYKLGAFVMSAALAGLAGSLKAIVFQFATLTDVTWQMSGEVILMTLLGGIGTMVAPIIGASLVIGLENTLATSGFPVTIATGLIFMVCVLIFRRGIVGEFYARIFKRAGKD
;
A
#
# COMPACT_ATOMS: atom_id res chain seq x y z
N PHE A 1 3.85 14.18 2.08
CA PHE A 1 4.21 12.75 2.21
C PHE A 1 4.55 12.35 3.65
N LEU A 2 5.62 12.87 4.26
CA LEU A 2 6.05 12.47 5.62
C LEU A 2 4.97 12.65 6.70
N ILE A 3 4.22 13.76 6.66
CA ILE A 3 3.09 14.01 7.58
C ILE A 3 2.02 12.91 7.44
N GLY A 4 1.72 12.48 6.21
CA GLY A 4 0.77 11.40 5.95
C GLY A 4 1.25 10.06 6.51
N VAL A 5 2.52 9.73 6.29
CA VAL A 5 3.14 8.51 6.85
C VAL A 5 3.10 8.54 8.39
N PHE A 6 3.43 9.68 9.00
CA PHE A 6 3.37 9.86 10.45
C PHE A 6 1.95 9.73 10.99
N ALA A 7 0.96 10.35 10.33
CA ALA A 7 -0.44 10.27 10.71
C ALA A 7 -0.95 8.81 10.67
N ILE A 8 -0.66 8.08 9.59
CA ILE A 8 -1.04 6.66 9.48
C ILE A 8 -0.35 5.84 10.58
N TRP A 9 0.94 6.07 10.83
CA TRP A 9 1.69 5.37 11.88
C TRP A 9 1.06 5.59 13.25
N ARG A 10 0.67 6.84 13.54
CA ARG A 10 0.03 7.20 14.80
C ARG A 10 -1.37 6.60 14.95
N ILE A 11 -2.15 6.52 13.86
CA ILE A 11 -3.48 5.91 13.85
C ILE A 11 -3.38 4.40 14.08
N VAL A 12 -2.47 3.72 13.38
CA VAL A 12 -2.28 2.26 13.48
C VAL A 12 -1.78 1.83 14.86
N ASN A 13 -0.91 2.62 15.51
CA ASN A 13 -0.40 2.35 16.86
C ASN A 13 -1.29 2.91 17.98
N SER A 14 -2.46 3.46 17.65
CA SER A 14 -3.43 3.94 18.65
C SER A 14 -4.34 2.81 19.15
N PRO A 15 -5.11 3.02 20.23
CA PRO A 15 -6.13 2.08 20.69
C PRO A 15 -7.12 1.67 19.60
N PHE A 16 -7.44 2.59 18.67
CA PHE A 16 -8.30 2.29 17.53
C PHE A 16 -7.71 1.20 16.62
N GLY A 17 -6.41 1.25 16.35
CA GLY A 17 -5.71 0.23 15.57
C GLY A 17 -5.65 -1.13 16.27
N MET A 18 -5.52 -1.13 17.60
CA MET A 18 -5.57 -2.38 18.39
C MET A 18 -6.94 -3.06 18.33
N ILE A 19 -8.03 -2.27 18.41
CA ILE A 19 -9.39 -2.78 18.29
C ILE A 19 -9.66 -3.34 16.88
N LEU A 20 -9.15 -2.68 15.83
CA LEU A 20 -9.25 -3.23 14.47
C LEU A 20 -8.49 -4.55 14.31
N ARG A 21 -7.35 -4.72 14.98
CA ARG A 21 -6.61 -6.00 14.99
C ARG A 21 -7.42 -7.10 15.68
N SER A 22 -8.06 -6.81 16.82
CA SER A 22 -8.91 -7.80 17.49
C SER A 22 -10.15 -8.17 16.69
N ILE A 23 -10.78 -7.21 16.00
CA ILE A 23 -11.88 -7.45 15.05
C ILE A 23 -11.43 -8.38 13.91
N ARG A 24 -10.20 -8.18 13.39
CA ARG A 24 -9.63 -9.02 12.33
C ARG A 24 -9.39 -10.46 12.78
N GLU A 25 -9.01 -10.68 14.03
CA GLU A 25 -8.78 -12.03 14.59
C GLU A 25 -10.08 -12.78 14.87
N ASN A 26 -11.03 -12.12 15.54
CA ASN A 26 -12.34 -12.72 15.82
C ASN A 26 -13.41 -11.65 16.04
N GLU A 27 -14.20 -11.39 15.00
CA GLU A 27 -15.29 -10.42 15.03
C GLU A 27 -16.35 -10.76 16.09
N ASN A 28 -16.75 -12.03 16.20
CA ASN A 28 -17.75 -12.46 17.16
C ASN A 28 -17.30 -12.18 18.61
N ARG A 29 -16.02 -12.40 18.91
CA ARG A 29 -15.43 -12.10 20.23
C ARG A 29 -15.41 -10.61 20.54
N ALA A 30 -15.12 -9.76 19.54
CA ALA A 30 -15.15 -8.31 19.71
C ALA A 30 -16.57 -7.80 20.02
N ILE A 31 -17.59 -8.37 19.37
CA ILE A 31 -19.00 -8.05 19.65
C ILE A 31 -19.38 -8.46 21.07
N SER A 32 -18.97 -9.65 21.53
CA SER A 32 -19.24 -10.11 22.91
C SER A 32 -18.58 -9.25 23.98
N LEU A 33 -17.48 -8.56 23.68
CA LEU A 33 -16.83 -7.59 24.58
C LEU A 33 -17.50 -6.20 24.57
N GLY A 34 -18.58 -6.02 23.81
CA GLY A 34 -19.34 -4.78 23.73
C GLY A 34 -18.84 -3.78 22.67
N TYR A 35 -17.92 -4.17 21.78
CA TYR A 35 -17.47 -3.29 20.71
C TYR A 35 -18.46 -3.25 19.54
N SER A 36 -18.81 -2.05 19.08
CA SER A 36 -19.62 -1.84 17.88
C SER A 36 -18.80 -2.02 16.61
N VAL A 37 -18.60 -3.27 16.18
CA VAL A 37 -17.72 -3.63 15.05
C VAL A 37 -18.04 -2.84 13.77
N ALA A 38 -19.32 -2.63 13.47
CA ALA A 38 -19.76 -1.85 12.31
C ALA A 38 -19.21 -0.41 12.32
N ASN A 39 -19.22 0.26 13.47
CA ASN A 39 -18.73 1.63 13.61
C ASN A 39 -17.20 1.70 13.44
N TYR A 40 -16.47 0.73 13.99
CA TYR A 40 -15.01 0.65 13.80
C TYR A 40 -14.64 0.38 12.34
N LYS A 41 -15.37 -0.51 11.65
CA LYS A 41 -15.19 -0.76 10.21
C LYS A 41 -15.52 0.47 9.36
N LEU A 42 -16.61 1.17 9.67
CA LEU A 42 -16.98 2.41 8.99
C LEU A 42 -15.92 3.50 9.19
N GLY A 43 -15.43 3.68 10.43
CA GLY A 43 -14.35 4.61 10.73
C GLY A 43 -13.07 4.31 9.95
N ALA A 44 -12.69 3.02 9.86
CA ALA A 44 -11.54 2.58 9.07
C ALA A 44 -11.72 2.88 7.57
N PHE A 45 -12.93 2.66 7.05
CA PHE A 45 -13.26 2.96 5.65
C PHE A 45 -13.18 4.46 5.35
N VAL A 46 -13.82 5.30 6.17
CA VAL A 46 -13.82 6.76 6.00
C VAL A 46 -12.40 7.33 6.08
N MET A 47 -11.57 6.87 7.02
CA MET A 47 -10.17 7.29 7.11
C MET A 47 -9.35 6.87 5.89
N SER A 48 -9.57 5.66 5.37
CA SER A 48 -8.89 5.19 4.16
C SER A 48 -9.28 6.02 2.94
N ALA A 49 -10.58 6.32 2.80
CA ALA A 49 -11.10 7.17 1.72
C ALA A 49 -10.56 8.61 1.80
N ALA A 50 -10.48 9.18 3.01
CA ALA A 50 -9.93 10.52 3.22
C ALA A 50 -8.44 10.60 2.83
N LEU A 51 -7.65 9.58 3.20
CA LEU A 51 -6.24 9.50 2.84
C LEU A 51 -6.03 9.29 1.33
N ALA A 52 -6.84 8.44 0.70
CA ALA A 52 -6.81 8.23 -0.75
C ALA A 52 -7.19 9.52 -1.51
N GLY A 53 -8.23 10.23 -1.06
CA GLY A 53 -8.64 11.51 -1.62
C GLY A 53 -7.55 12.59 -1.47
N LEU A 54 -6.89 12.66 -0.32
CA LEU A 54 -5.73 13.55 -0.11
C LEU A 54 -4.55 13.21 -1.02
N ALA A 55 -4.28 11.93 -1.25
CA ALA A 55 -3.23 11.51 -2.18
C ALA A 55 -3.56 11.94 -3.62
N GLY A 56 -4.81 11.73 -4.06
CA GLY A 56 -5.26 12.13 -5.40
C GLY A 56 -5.27 13.65 -5.61
N SER A 57 -5.70 14.43 -4.62
CA SER A 57 -5.67 15.90 -4.71
C SER A 57 -4.24 16.43 -4.75
N LEU A 58 -3.32 15.85 -3.95
CA LEU A 58 -1.91 16.18 -3.99
C LEU A 58 -1.29 15.85 -5.36
N LYS A 59 -1.64 14.71 -5.96
CA LYS A 59 -1.23 14.34 -7.32
C LYS A 59 -1.66 15.40 -8.32
N ALA A 60 -2.94 15.79 -8.32
CA ALA A 60 -3.44 16.83 -9.24
C ALA A 60 -2.69 18.17 -9.06
N ILE A 61 -2.40 18.58 -7.83
CA ILE A 61 -1.64 19.80 -7.54
C ILE A 61 -0.18 19.67 -8.01
N VAL A 62 0.49 18.53 -7.79
CA VAL A 62 1.90 18.37 -8.17
C VAL A 62 2.06 18.30 -9.69
N PHE A 63 1.19 17.56 -10.37
CA PHE A 63 1.28 17.40 -11.82
C PHE A 63 0.66 18.56 -12.60
N GLN A 64 -0.14 19.45 -11.98
CA GLN A 64 -0.79 20.62 -12.62
C GLN A 64 -1.74 20.29 -13.78
N PHE A 65 -1.97 19.01 -14.08
CA PHE A 65 -2.96 18.54 -15.04
C PHE A 65 -3.68 17.30 -14.50
N ALA A 66 -4.95 17.17 -14.86
CA ALA A 66 -5.77 15.99 -14.61
C ALA A 66 -6.19 15.43 -15.96
N THR A 67 -5.77 14.20 -16.25
CA THR A 67 -6.05 13.53 -17.52
C THR A 67 -7.08 12.42 -17.33
N LEU A 68 -7.86 12.10 -18.37
CA LEU A 68 -8.87 11.03 -18.31
C LEU A 68 -8.30 9.68 -17.87
N THR A 69 -7.01 9.44 -18.15
CA THR A 69 -6.24 8.28 -17.70
C THR A 69 -6.18 8.14 -16.18
N ASP A 70 -6.27 9.23 -15.42
CA ASP A 70 -6.19 9.21 -13.96
C ASP A 70 -7.44 8.62 -13.28
N VAL A 71 -8.57 8.68 -13.97
CA VAL A 71 -9.87 8.20 -13.48
C VAL A 71 -10.14 6.75 -13.92
N THR A 72 -9.23 6.18 -14.72
CA THR A 72 -9.36 4.81 -15.19
C THR A 72 -8.99 3.81 -14.09
N TRP A 73 -9.59 2.61 -14.14
CA TRP A 73 -9.34 1.55 -13.16
C TRP A 73 -7.88 1.12 -13.11
N GLN A 74 -7.14 1.31 -14.21
CA GLN A 74 -5.73 1.01 -14.33
C GLN A 74 -4.90 1.75 -13.27
N MET A 75 -5.23 3.01 -12.98
CA MET A 75 -4.52 3.81 -11.97
C MET A 75 -4.68 3.22 -10.56
N SER A 76 -5.90 2.79 -10.21
CA SER A 76 -6.15 2.09 -8.95
C SER A 76 -5.42 0.75 -8.89
N GLY A 77 -5.34 0.05 -10.03
CA GLY A 77 -4.54 -1.15 -10.20
C GLY A 77 -3.10 -0.88 -9.81
N GLU A 78 -2.44 0.07 -10.48
CA GLU A 78 -1.04 0.44 -10.28
C GLU A 78 -0.69 0.72 -8.81
N VAL A 79 -1.51 1.51 -8.11
CA VAL A 79 -1.32 1.79 -6.67
C VAL A 79 -1.35 0.50 -5.83
N ILE A 80 -2.31 -0.40 -6.10
CA ILE A 80 -2.36 -1.71 -5.45
C ILE A 80 -1.09 -2.50 -5.78
N LEU A 81 -0.59 -2.46 -7.01
CA LEU A 81 0.64 -3.15 -7.42
C LEU A 81 1.84 -2.66 -6.64
N MET A 82 2.02 -1.34 -6.51
CA MET A 82 3.10 -0.75 -5.72
C MET A 82 3.06 -1.24 -4.27
N THR A 83 1.87 -1.33 -3.67
CA THR A 83 1.73 -1.82 -2.29
C THR A 83 2.01 -3.32 -2.15
N LEU A 84 1.53 -4.14 -3.10
CA LEU A 84 1.74 -5.59 -3.10
C LEU A 84 3.20 -5.97 -3.34
N LEU A 85 3.84 -5.30 -4.30
CA LEU A 85 5.24 -5.50 -4.67
C LEU A 85 6.18 -5.14 -3.52
N GLY A 86 5.87 -4.02 -2.84
CA GLY A 86 6.54 -3.62 -1.61
C GLY A 86 6.43 -4.68 -0.52
N GLY A 87 5.25 -5.27 -0.36
CA GLY A 87 4.94 -6.31 0.62
C GLY A 87 3.76 -5.96 1.54
N ILE A 88 2.99 -6.97 1.93
CA ILE A 88 1.78 -6.78 2.74
C ILE A 88 2.17 -6.76 4.23
N GLY A 89 1.83 -5.69 4.96
CA GLY A 89 1.94 -5.65 6.42
C GLY A 89 3.00 -4.73 7.02
N THR A 90 3.75 -3.97 6.20
CA THR A 90 4.61 -2.90 6.71
C THR A 90 4.30 -1.57 6.05
N MET A 91 4.47 -0.48 6.79
CA MET A 91 4.26 0.90 6.30
C MET A 91 5.31 1.33 5.27
N VAL A 92 6.49 0.68 5.30
CA VAL A 92 7.64 1.00 4.45
C VAL A 92 7.54 0.31 3.09
N ALA A 93 6.82 -0.82 3.02
CA ALA A 93 6.64 -1.59 1.79
C ALA A 93 6.09 -0.75 0.62
N PRO A 94 4.96 -0.01 0.75
CA PRO A 94 4.45 0.81 -0.35
C PRO A 94 5.46 1.84 -0.87
N ILE A 95 6.33 2.36 0.00
CA ILE A 95 7.35 3.34 -0.37
C ILE A 95 8.39 2.70 -1.29
N ILE A 96 8.92 1.54 -0.88
CA ILE A 96 9.92 0.79 -1.65
C ILE A 96 9.31 0.29 -2.96
N GLY A 97 8.08 -0.23 -2.93
CA GLY A 97 7.38 -0.69 -4.11
C GLY A 97 7.13 0.43 -5.12
N ALA A 98 6.69 1.60 -4.65
CA ALA A 98 6.53 2.78 -5.51
C ALA A 98 7.86 3.27 -6.09
N SER A 99 8.94 3.33 -5.30
CA SER A 99 10.26 3.72 -5.80
C SER A 99 10.77 2.79 -6.89
N LEU A 100 10.55 1.48 -6.75
CA LEU A 100 10.96 0.52 -7.77
C LEU A 100 10.12 0.65 -9.04
N VAL A 101 8.79 0.66 -8.91
CA VAL A 101 7.86 0.73 -10.05
C VAL A 101 8.10 2.02 -10.83
N ILE A 102 8.10 3.18 -10.15
CA ILE A 102 8.31 4.48 -10.80
C ILE A 102 9.73 4.59 -11.40
N GLY A 103 10.74 4.03 -10.73
CA GLY A 103 12.12 4.00 -11.27
C GLY A 103 12.23 3.19 -12.56
N LEU A 104 11.56 2.04 -12.62
CA LEU A 104 11.47 1.21 -13.83
C LEU A 104 10.68 1.93 -14.94
N GLU A 105 9.55 2.53 -14.61
CA GLU A 105 8.77 3.31 -15.58
C GLU A 105 9.57 4.47 -16.17
N ASN A 106 10.29 5.22 -15.34
CA ASN A 106 11.06 6.38 -15.80
C ASN A 106 12.20 5.97 -16.75
N THR A 107 12.94 4.90 -16.41
CA THR A 107 14.03 4.38 -17.24
C THR A 107 13.54 3.77 -18.56
N LEU A 108 12.37 3.12 -18.56
CA LEU A 108 11.79 2.59 -19.78
C LEU A 108 11.10 3.66 -20.64
N ALA A 109 10.51 4.68 -20.03
CA ALA A 109 9.92 5.81 -20.76
C ALA A 109 10.95 6.55 -21.62
N THR A 110 12.23 6.54 -21.23
CA THR A 110 13.32 7.14 -22.00
C THR A 110 13.69 6.35 -23.26
N SER A 111 13.22 5.10 -23.41
CA SER A 111 13.62 4.18 -24.49
C SER A 111 12.65 4.07 -25.67
N GLY A 112 11.52 4.80 -25.66
CA GLY A 112 10.61 4.92 -26.80
C GLY A 112 9.67 3.73 -27.08
N PHE A 113 9.65 2.72 -26.22
CA PHE A 113 8.70 1.60 -26.29
C PHE A 113 7.32 1.97 -25.70
N PRO A 114 6.23 1.28 -26.10
CA PRO A 114 4.92 1.45 -25.46
C PRO A 114 5.01 1.06 -23.98
N VAL A 115 5.15 2.09 -23.12
CA VAL A 115 5.43 1.99 -21.69
C VAL A 115 4.42 1.09 -20.98
N THR A 116 3.15 1.11 -21.41
CA THR A 116 2.07 0.26 -20.87
C THR A 116 2.33 -1.24 -20.98
N ILE A 117 2.87 -1.73 -22.10
CA ILE A 117 3.16 -3.16 -22.28
C ILE A 117 4.37 -3.56 -21.45
N ALA A 118 5.39 -2.71 -21.42
CA ALA A 118 6.62 -3.00 -20.70
C ALA A 118 6.42 -2.95 -19.17
N THR A 119 5.68 -1.96 -18.66
CA THR A 119 5.25 -1.91 -17.25
C THR A 119 4.42 -3.14 -16.90
N GLY A 120 3.49 -3.57 -17.75
CA GLY A 120 2.68 -4.78 -17.53
C GLY A 120 3.50 -6.08 -17.49
N LEU A 121 4.50 -6.22 -18.35
CA LEU A 121 5.39 -7.38 -18.38
C LEU A 121 6.32 -7.42 -17.15
N ILE A 122 6.94 -6.28 -16.83
CA ILE A 122 7.79 -6.14 -15.64
C ILE A 122 6.98 -6.39 -14.38
N PHE A 123 5.75 -5.88 -14.32
CA PHE A 123 4.81 -6.15 -13.27
C PHE A 123 4.55 -7.66 -13.11
N MET A 124 4.26 -8.36 -14.21
CA MET A 124 4.05 -9.81 -14.19
C MET A 124 5.28 -10.55 -13.65
N VAL A 125 6.48 -10.19 -14.12
CA VAL A 125 7.75 -10.78 -13.67
C VAL A 125 8.00 -10.51 -12.18
N CYS A 126 7.80 -9.27 -11.72
CA CYS A 126 7.98 -8.92 -10.31
C CYS A 126 7.00 -9.65 -9.39
N VAL A 127 5.72 -9.77 -9.75
CA VAL A 127 4.73 -10.51 -8.92
C VAL A 127 5.03 -12.01 -8.90
N LEU A 128 5.48 -12.58 -10.02
CA LEU A 128 5.84 -14.00 -10.10
C LEU A 128 7.09 -14.34 -9.28
N ILE A 129 8.09 -13.45 -9.26
CA ILE A 129 9.33 -13.64 -8.51
C ILE A 129 9.14 -13.35 -7.02
N PHE A 130 8.41 -12.28 -6.66
CA PHE A 130 8.24 -11.83 -5.28
C PHE A 130 6.86 -12.19 -4.72
N ARG A 131 6.60 -13.50 -4.56
CA ARG A 131 5.33 -14.03 -4.02
C ARG A 131 4.99 -13.54 -2.59
N ARG A 132 5.95 -12.93 -1.88
CA ARG A 132 5.83 -12.32 -0.54
C ARG A 132 6.11 -10.80 -0.50
N GLY A 133 6.48 -10.18 -1.62
CA GLY A 133 6.97 -8.80 -1.70
C GLY A 133 8.43 -8.63 -1.22
N ILE A 134 9.09 -7.57 -1.68
CA ILE A 134 10.53 -7.31 -1.42
C ILE A 134 10.82 -7.19 0.07
N VAL A 135 9.97 -6.46 0.80
CA VAL A 135 10.12 -6.28 2.24
C VAL A 135 9.79 -7.57 3.00
N GLY A 136 8.87 -8.39 2.49
CA GLY A 136 8.53 -9.70 3.08
C GLY A 136 9.69 -10.70 3.03
N GLU A 137 10.43 -10.73 1.91
CA GLU A 137 11.66 -11.54 1.78
C GLU A 137 12.83 -10.99 2.62
N PHE A 138 12.98 -9.67 2.70
CA PHE A 138 13.99 -9.05 3.56
C PHE A 138 13.73 -9.32 5.05
N TYR A 139 12.49 -9.19 5.51
CA TYR A 139 12.11 -9.49 6.89
C TYR A 139 12.28 -10.98 7.21
N ALA A 140 11.91 -11.88 6.28
CA ALA A 140 12.11 -13.31 6.44
C ALA A 140 13.60 -13.71 6.53
N ARG A 141 14.49 -13.04 5.77
CA ARG A 141 15.94 -13.27 5.83
C ARG A 141 16.60 -12.68 7.09
N ILE A 142 16.12 -11.54 7.58
CA ILE A 142 16.63 -10.91 8.80
C ILE A 142 16.15 -11.65 10.06
N PHE A 143 14.87 -12.02 10.15
CA PHE A 143 14.34 -12.69 11.35
C PHE A 143 14.78 -14.14 11.48
N LYS A 144 15.16 -14.82 10.39
CA LYS A 144 15.77 -16.16 10.44
C LYS A 144 17.20 -16.15 11.02
N ARG A 145 17.85 -14.98 11.15
CA ARG A 145 19.14 -14.82 11.84
C ARG A 145 19.03 -14.47 13.33
N ALA A 146 17.88 -13.99 13.81
CA ALA A 146 17.68 -13.59 15.21
C ALA A 146 17.18 -14.71 16.14
N GLY A 147 17.02 -15.94 15.63
CA GLY A 147 16.61 -17.12 16.42
C GLY A 147 17.74 -18.13 16.64
N LYS A 148 19.00 -17.71 16.51
CA LYS A 148 20.16 -18.55 16.75
C LYS A 148 21.24 -17.77 17.50
N ASP A 149 20.87 -17.28 18.68
CA ASP A 149 21.79 -16.99 19.79
C ASP A 149 21.12 -17.48 21.08
#